data_AF-A0A3N2JJ21-F1
#
_entry.id   AF-A0A3N2JJ21-F1
#
_cell.length_a   1.000
_cell.length_b   1.000
_cell.length_c   1.000
_cell.angle_alpha   90.00
_cell.angle_beta   90.00
_cell.angle_gamma   90.00
#
_symmetry.space_group_name_H-M   'P 1'
#
loop_
_entity.id
_entity.type
_entity.pdbx_description
1 polymer ?
#
loop_
_entity_poly.entity_id
_entity_poly.type
_entity_poly.pdbx_seq_one_letter_code
_entity_poly.pdbx_strand_id
1 'polypeptide(L)'
;MYSTSRRPRRPVRPVTALALAVPLSLGVLATAGCSTDDLPDGSGLQSALDDAKSQVSDITDSAQDLADRLGTLPDDLRDRTQTAVDDAQTAAEQAQTALDDLQGATGDARADAEQRLADAQDALDSADARLDEVREGAADADPGLGDRLDDLHGQVDELSTEVQDARS
;
A
#
# COMPACT_ATOMS: atom_id res chain seq x y z
N MET A 1 -36.81 6.82 53.53
CA MET A 1 -35.62 7.43 54.14
C MET A 1 -34.65 7.82 53.03
N TYR A 2 -34.17 9.06 53.08
CA TYR A 2 -33.32 9.74 52.09
C TYR A 2 -31.88 9.21 52.03
N SER A 3 -31.27 9.24 50.83
CA SER A 3 -29.94 9.84 50.53
C SER A 3 -29.44 9.34 49.16
N THR A 4 -29.64 10.07 48.06
CA THR A 4 -28.78 11.13 47.49
C THR A 4 -27.41 10.65 46.94
N SER A 5 -27.41 10.50 45.62
CA SER A 5 -26.41 10.84 44.59
C SER A 5 -24.95 11.11 44.98
N ARG A 6 -24.02 10.51 44.19
CA ARG A 6 -22.86 11.19 43.57
C ARG A 6 -22.17 10.29 42.52
N ARG A 7 -22.35 10.62 41.24
CA ARG A 7 -21.33 10.47 40.18
C ARG A 7 -20.73 11.85 39.91
N PRO A 8 -19.72 12.01 39.04
CA PRO A 8 -18.39 11.41 38.99
C PRO A 8 -17.31 12.51 39.14
N ARG A 9 -16.03 12.16 39.35
CA ARG A 9 -14.92 13.12 39.16
C ARG A 9 -13.78 12.46 38.39
N ARG A 10 -13.70 12.80 37.10
CA ARG A 10 -12.51 12.63 36.26
C ARG A 10 -11.37 13.47 36.86
N PRO A 11 -10.16 12.92 37.06
CA PRO A 11 -8.98 13.74 37.18
C PRO A 11 -8.51 14.16 35.78
N VAL A 12 -8.75 15.42 35.45
CA VAL A 12 -7.98 16.15 34.42
C VAL A 12 -6.61 16.45 35.03
N ARG A 13 -5.54 16.02 34.36
CA ARG A 13 -4.17 16.40 34.70
C ARG A 13 -3.55 17.24 33.56
N PRO A 14 -2.69 18.19 33.91
CA PRO A 14 -2.37 19.35 33.08
C PRO A 14 -1.44 19.04 31.91
N VAL A 15 -1.62 19.86 30.87
CA VAL A 15 -0.75 20.03 29.70
C VAL A 15 0.63 20.50 30.18
N THR A 16 1.66 19.71 29.92
CA THR A 16 3.05 20.13 30.04
C THR A 16 3.57 20.39 28.64
N ALA A 17 3.50 21.66 28.21
CA ALA A 17 4.22 22.15 27.05
C ALA A 17 5.71 22.17 27.40
N LEU A 18 6.49 21.29 26.78
CA LEU A 18 7.95 21.33 26.84
C LEU A 18 8.45 21.81 25.49
N ALA A 19 8.57 23.14 25.37
CA ALA A 19 9.30 23.77 24.28
C ALA A 19 10.80 23.55 24.50
N LEU A 20 11.36 22.56 23.81
CA LEU A 20 12.81 22.39 23.68
C LEU A 20 13.25 23.07 22.37
N ALA A 21 13.64 24.34 22.50
CA ALA A 21 14.39 25.04 21.48
C ALA A 21 15.83 24.51 21.47
N VAL A 22 16.16 23.70 20.47
CA VAL A 22 17.54 23.27 20.21
C VAL A 22 18.13 24.19 19.14
N PRO A 23 19.32 24.77 19.37
CA PRO A 23 19.92 25.77 18.50
C PRO A 23 20.36 25.22 17.15
N LEU A 24 20.17 26.07 16.14
CA LEU A 24 20.71 26.01 14.78
C LEU A 24 22.22 25.74 14.79
N SER A 25 22.61 24.56 14.34
CA SER A 25 23.96 24.28 13.84
C SER A 25 23.94 24.39 12.32
N LEU A 26 24.50 25.50 11.80
CA LEU A 26 24.88 25.62 10.40
C LEU A 26 25.90 24.53 10.07
N GLY A 27 25.47 23.50 9.34
CA GLY A 27 26.32 22.54 8.67
C GLY A 27 26.24 22.75 7.16
N VAL A 28 27.11 23.61 6.63
CA VAL A 28 27.40 23.64 5.19
C VAL A 28 28.21 22.37 4.88
N LEU A 29 27.55 21.34 4.38
CA LEU A 29 28.19 20.27 3.63
C LEU A 29 27.93 20.53 2.14
N ALA A 30 28.87 21.24 1.53
CA ALA A 30 29.11 21.12 0.10
C ALA A 30 29.80 19.77 -0.14
N THR A 31 29.01 18.70 -0.22
CA THR A 31 29.44 17.48 -0.89
C THR A 31 28.91 17.53 -2.31
N ALA A 32 29.71 18.14 -3.18
CA ALA A 32 29.73 17.79 -4.59
C ALA A 32 30.22 16.34 -4.67
N GLY A 33 29.27 15.42 -4.71
CA GLY A 33 29.45 14.01 -4.97
C GLY A 33 28.22 13.53 -5.69
N CYS A 34 28.16 13.81 -6.99
CA CYS A 34 27.23 13.16 -7.90
C CYS A 34 27.57 11.66 -7.93
N SER A 35 26.90 10.86 -7.10
CA SER A 35 26.57 9.50 -7.48
C SER A 35 25.26 9.58 -8.26
N THR A 36 25.35 9.96 -9.53
CA THR A 36 24.25 9.81 -10.48
C THR A 36 24.42 8.44 -11.12
N ASP A 37 24.10 7.40 -10.37
CA ASP A 37 24.21 6.00 -10.80
C ASP A 37 23.32 5.13 -9.87
N ASP A 38 22.07 5.54 -9.71
CA ASP A 38 20.97 4.78 -9.06
C ASP A 38 19.66 5.39 -9.59
N LEU A 39 19.58 5.49 -10.91
CA LEU A 39 18.31 5.65 -11.60
C LEU A 39 18.26 4.47 -12.54
N PRO A 40 17.17 3.68 -12.57
CA PRO A 40 17.06 2.57 -13.47
C PRO A 40 17.33 3.09 -14.88
N ASP A 41 18.36 2.53 -15.53
CA ASP A 41 18.56 2.75 -16.95
C ASP A 41 17.24 2.45 -17.66
N GLY A 42 16.93 3.12 -18.78
CA GLY A 42 15.65 2.96 -19.46
C GLY A 42 15.27 1.49 -19.74
N SER A 43 16.25 0.59 -19.82
CA SER A 43 16.09 -0.87 -19.91
C SER A 43 15.52 -1.53 -18.64
N GLY A 44 15.98 -1.13 -17.45
CA GLY A 44 15.52 -1.68 -16.18
C GLY A 44 14.09 -1.25 -15.85
N LEU A 45 13.75 0.02 -16.15
CA LEU A 45 12.37 0.50 -16.06
C LEU A 45 11.45 -0.24 -17.06
N GLN A 46 11.97 -0.62 -18.22
CA GLN A 46 11.18 -1.36 -19.21
C GLN A 46 10.86 -2.78 -18.72
N SER A 47 11.84 -3.49 -18.16
CA SER A 47 11.61 -4.80 -17.53
C SER A 47 10.61 -4.71 -16.38
N ALA A 48 10.81 -3.78 -15.44
CA ALA A 48 9.89 -3.60 -14.33
C ALA A 48 8.46 -3.27 -14.79
N LEU A 49 8.30 -2.54 -15.90
CA LEU A 49 7.00 -2.28 -16.50
C LEU A 49 6.35 -3.53 -17.09
N ASP A 50 7.11 -4.35 -17.80
CA ASP A 50 6.61 -5.60 -18.40
C ASP A 50 6.22 -6.62 -17.32
N ASP A 51 7.03 -6.72 -16.26
CA ASP A 51 6.77 -7.56 -15.09
C ASP A 51 5.53 -7.05 -14.34
N ALA A 52 5.48 -5.75 -13.99
CA ALA A 52 4.33 -5.15 -13.32
C ALA A 52 3.03 -5.28 -14.12
N LYS A 53 3.08 -5.17 -15.46
CA LYS A 53 1.90 -5.38 -16.32
C LYS A 53 1.40 -6.82 -16.28
N SER A 54 2.33 -7.77 -16.30
CA SER A 54 1.98 -9.19 -16.16
C SER A 54 1.32 -9.42 -14.79
N GLN A 55 1.91 -8.83 -13.75
CA GLN A 55 1.43 -8.95 -12.39
C GLN A 55 0.05 -8.32 -12.17
N VAL A 56 -0.20 -7.14 -12.74
CA VAL A 56 -1.53 -6.49 -12.72
C VAL A 56 -2.58 -7.34 -13.43
N SER A 57 -2.21 -7.99 -14.53
CA SER A 57 -3.12 -8.91 -15.23
C SER A 57 -3.49 -10.10 -14.35
N ASP A 58 -2.50 -10.72 -13.70
CA ASP A 58 -2.73 -11.86 -12.82
C ASP A 58 -3.56 -11.45 -11.60
N ILE A 59 -3.29 -10.29 -11.00
CA ILE A 59 -4.08 -9.71 -9.90
C ILE A 59 -5.53 -9.48 -10.35
N THR A 60 -5.73 -8.94 -11.55
CA THR A 60 -7.08 -8.66 -12.08
C THR A 60 -7.86 -9.94 -12.30
N ASP A 61 -7.23 -10.97 -12.88
CA ASP A 61 -7.86 -12.26 -13.11
C ASP A 61 -8.19 -12.96 -11.78
N SER A 62 -7.26 -12.92 -10.82
CA SER A 62 -7.45 -13.45 -9.47
C SER A 62 -8.56 -12.72 -8.71
N ALA A 63 -8.61 -11.40 -8.81
CA ALA A 63 -9.64 -10.56 -8.20
C ALA A 63 -11.03 -10.87 -8.74
N GLN A 64 -11.17 -11.03 -10.06
CA GLN A 64 -12.43 -11.40 -10.70
C GLN A 64 -12.91 -12.78 -10.28
N ASP A 65 -12.04 -13.79 -10.28
CA ASP A 65 -12.42 -15.13 -9.84
C ASP A 65 -12.76 -15.17 -8.34
N LEU A 66 -12.06 -14.40 -7.50
CA LEU A 66 -12.40 -14.24 -6.08
C LEU A 66 -13.78 -13.62 -5.90
N ALA A 67 -14.06 -12.51 -6.58
CA ALA A 67 -15.35 -11.80 -6.50
C ALA A 67 -16.54 -12.71 -6.87
N ASP A 68 -16.39 -13.55 -7.89
CA ASP A 68 -17.42 -14.52 -8.31
C ASP A 68 -17.69 -15.61 -7.26
N ARG A 69 -16.75 -15.84 -6.33
CA ARG A 69 -16.78 -16.94 -5.35
C ARG A 69 -17.17 -16.52 -3.94
N LEU A 70 -17.26 -15.23 -3.64
CA LEU A 70 -17.50 -14.75 -2.27
C LEU A 70 -18.89 -15.11 -1.70
N GLY A 71 -19.80 -15.66 -2.52
CA GLY A 71 -21.17 -15.96 -2.13
C GLY A 71 -21.35 -16.98 -0.98
N THR A 72 -20.30 -17.70 -0.59
CA THR A 72 -20.31 -18.65 0.54
C THR A 72 -19.95 -18.00 1.89
N LEU A 73 -19.41 -16.77 1.87
CA LEU A 73 -18.98 -16.07 3.07
C LEU A 73 -20.16 -15.43 3.83
N PRO A 74 -20.05 -15.30 5.17
CA PRO A 74 -20.90 -14.40 5.95
C PRO A 74 -20.82 -12.97 5.40
N ASP A 75 -21.94 -12.22 5.42
CA ASP A 75 -22.03 -10.88 4.83
C ASP A 75 -20.89 -9.94 5.25
N ASP A 76 -20.58 -9.85 6.55
CA ASP A 76 -19.50 -8.99 7.05
C ASP A 76 -18.12 -9.38 6.52
N LEU A 77 -17.86 -10.68 6.35
CA LEU A 77 -16.59 -11.17 5.83
C LEU A 77 -16.53 -10.99 4.31
N ARG A 78 -17.64 -11.29 3.62
CA ARG A 78 -17.80 -11.07 2.18
C ARG A 78 -17.49 -9.61 1.81
N ASP A 79 -18.09 -8.67 2.52
CA ASP A 79 -17.94 -7.25 2.19
C ASP A 79 -16.50 -6.76 2.45
N ARG A 80 -15.84 -7.27 3.51
CA ARG A 80 -14.41 -6.98 3.77
C ARG A 80 -13.50 -7.61 2.72
N THR A 81 -13.73 -8.87 2.36
CA THR A 81 -12.97 -9.55 1.32
C THR A 81 -13.12 -8.85 -0.02
N GLN A 82 -14.34 -8.47 -0.41
CA GLN A 82 -14.57 -7.69 -1.63
C GLN A 82 -13.81 -6.37 -1.59
N THR A 83 -13.84 -5.67 -0.46
CA THR A 83 -13.10 -4.40 -0.30
C THR A 83 -11.60 -4.61 -0.49
N ALA A 84 -11.01 -5.62 0.17
CA ALA A 84 -9.58 -5.92 0.05
C ALA A 84 -9.17 -6.29 -1.38
N VAL A 85 -10.01 -7.07 -2.07
CA VAL A 85 -9.81 -7.45 -3.48
C VAL A 85 -9.88 -6.21 -4.40
N ASP A 86 -10.88 -5.34 -4.20
CA ASP A 86 -11.03 -4.11 -4.97
C ASP A 86 -9.85 -3.13 -4.74
N ASP A 87 -9.37 -3.04 -3.49
CA ASP A 87 -8.20 -2.23 -3.14
C ASP A 87 -6.93 -2.75 -3.83
N ALA A 88 -6.71 -4.06 -3.82
CA ALA A 88 -5.58 -4.70 -4.49
C ALA A 88 -5.56 -4.41 -6.00
N GLN A 89 -6.70 -4.60 -6.66
CA GLN A 89 -6.83 -4.29 -8.08
C GLN A 89 -6.56 -2.80 -8.35
N THR A 90 -7.16 -1.92 -7.54
CA THR A 90 -6.99 -0.46 -7.68
C THR A 90 -5.54 -0.03 -7.47
N ALA A 91 -4.85 -0.59 -6.47
CA ALA A 91 -3.45 -0.30 -6.18
C ALA A 91 -2.54 -0.77 -7.32
N ALA A 92 -2.81 -1.97 -7.87
CA ALA A 92 -2.07 -2.50 -9.01
C ALA A 92 -2.22 -1.60 -10.25
N GLU A 93 -3.45 -1.19 -10.59
CA GLU A 93 -3.71 -0.27 -11.71
C GLU A 93 -3.01 1.09 -11.53
N GLN A 94 -2.95 1.61 -10.29
CA GLN A 94 -2.21 2.84 -9.97
C GLN A 94 -0.70 2.66 -10.17
N ALA A 95 -0.14 1.56 -9.70
CA ALA A 95 1.28 1.24 -9.88
C ALA A 95 1.66 1.15 -11.36
N GLN A 96 0.87 0.41 -12.15
CA GLN A 96 1.08 0.30 -13.59
C GLN A 96 1.04 1.68 -14.27
N THR A 97 0.03 2.49 -13.94
CA THR A 97 -0.12 3.84 -14.52
C THR A 97 1.07 4.73 -14.17
N ALA A 98 1.55 4.68 -12.93
CA ALA A 98 2.70 5.47 -12.49
C ALA A 98 4.01 5.03 -13.18
N LEU A 99 4.21 3.73 -13.38
CA LEU A 99 5.35 3.19 -14.12
C LEU A 99 5.29 3.56 -15.62
N ASP A 100 4.10 3.49 -16.23
CA ASP A 100 3.88 3.92 -17.62
C ASP A 100 4.14 5.44 -17.76
N ASP A 101 3.69 6.26 -16.81
CA ASP A 101 3.94 7.71 -16.79
C ASP A 101 5.42 8.05 -16.63
N LEU A 102 6.17 7.28 -15.82
CA LEU A 102 7.61 7.41 -15.66
C LEU A 102 8.36 7.16 -16.98
N GLN A 103 7.82 6.30 -17.83
CA GLN A 103 8.44 5.94 -19.10
C GLN A 103 8.44 7.13 -20.07
N GLY A 104 9.60 7.79 -20.17
CA GLY A 104 9.79 8.94 -21.06
C GLY A 104 9.42 10.29 -20.45
N ALA A 105 8.99 10.32 -19.18
CA ALA A 105 8.81 11.58 -18.46
C ALA A 105 10.15 12.28 -18.18
N THR A 106 10.11 13.62 -18.23
CA THR A 106 11.25 14.49 -17.95
C THR A 106 10.79 15.71 -17.15
N GLY A 107 11.70 16.31 -16.37
CA GLY A 107 11.40 17.51 -15.59
C GLY A 107 10.24 17.29 -14.60
N ASP A 108 9.31 18.24 -14.53
CA ASP A 108 8.18 18.20 -13.59
C ASP A 108 7.29 16.96 -13.79
N ALA A 109 7.09 16.53 -15.03
CA ALA A 109 6.30 15.32 -15.32
C ALA A 109 6.95 14.06 -14.72
N ARG A 110 8.28 14.04 -14.61
CA ARG A 110 8.98 12.93 -13.96
C ARG A 110 8.76 12.97 -12.44
N ALA A 111 8.89 14.14 -11.82
CA ALA A 111 8.64 14.30 -10.39
C ALA A 111 7.19 13.93 -10.02
N ASP A 112 6.21 14.30 -10.85
CA ASP A 112 4.82 13.92 -10.66
C ASP A 112 4.62 12.39 -10.76
N ALA A 113 5.28 11.74 -11.72
CA ALA A 113 5.21 10.29 -11.89
C ALA A 113 5.90 9.53 -10.74
N GLU A 114 7.05 10.04 -10.24
CA GLU A 114 7.73 9.51 -9.06
C GLU A 114 6.84 9.62 -7.80
N GLN A 115 6.11 10.74 -7.63
CA GLN A 115 5.15 10.90 -6.54
C GLN A 115 3.99 9.92 -6.67
N ARG A 116 3.41 9.75 -7.87
CA ARG A 116 2.35 8.76 -8.10
C ARG A 116 2.81 7.34 -7.82
N LEU A 117 4.07 7.03 -8.13
CA LEU A 117 4.62 5.71 -7.83
C LEU A 117 4.80 5.49 -6.33
N ALA A 118 5.14 6.53 -5.56
CA ALA A 118 5.14 6.47 -4.10
C ALA A 118 3.73 6.29 -3.54
N ASP A 119 2.73 7.01 -4.06
CA ASP A 119 1.34 6.87 -3.63
C ASP A 119 0.79 5.45 -3.96
N ALA A 120 1.17 4.90 -5.12
CA ALA A 120 0.82 3.53 -5.51
C ALA A 120 1.47 2.49 -4.60
N GLN A 121 2.72 2.70 -4.17
CA GLN A 121 3.37 1.86 -3.16
C GLN A 121 2.58 1.84 -1.85
N ASP A 122 2.22 3.02 -1.33
CA ASP A 122 1.43 3.12 -0.09
C ASP A 122 0.06 2.41 -0.24
N ALA A 123 -0.52 2.45 -1.44
CA ALA A 123 -1.76 1.76 -1.75
C ALA A 123 -1.59 0.24 -1.79
N LEU A 124 -0.50 -0.28 -2.38
CA LEU A 124 -0.17 -1.70 -2.41
C LEU A 124 0.06 -2.23 -0.99
N ASP A 125 0.85 -1.53 -0.18
CA ASP A 125 1.09 -1.90 1.23
C ASP A 125 -0.21 -1.92 2.04
N SER A 126 -1.12 -0.98 1.76
CA SER A 126 -2.44 -0.94 2.39
C SER A 126 -3.35 -2.08 1.95
N ALA A 127 -3.29 -2.47 0.68
CA ALA A 127 -4.06 -3.58 0.13
C ALA A 127 -3.55 -4.92 0.67
N ASP A 128 -2.23 -5.10 0.71
CA ASP A 128 -1.55 -6.26 1.29
C ASP A 128 -2.00 -6.50 2.75
N ALA A 129 -1.95 -5.46 3.58
CA ALA A 129 -2.42 -5.52 4.96
C ALA A 129 -3.91 -5.90 5.07
N ARG A 130 -4.77 -5.41 4.17
CA ARG A 130 -6.20 -5.76 4.16
C ARG A 130 -6.43 -7.21 3.71
N LEU A 131 -5.64 -7.69 2.75
CA LEU A 131 -5.68 -9.08 2.30
C LEU A 131 -5.26 -10.03 3.43
N ASP A 132 -4.19 -9.72 4.15
CA ASP A 132 -3.76 -10.49 5.33
C ASP A 132 -4.86 -10.56 6.41
N GLU A 133 -5.53 -9.43 6.70
CA GLU A 133 -6.62 -9.37 7.66
C GLU A 133 -7.83 -10.26 7.30
N VAL A 134 -8.17 -10.37 6.01
CA VAL A 134 -9.34 -11.17 5.57
C VAL A 134 -9.01 -12.62 5.31
N ARG A 135 -7.74 -12.93 5.01
CA ARG A 135 -7.24 -14.28 4.70
C ARG A 135 -7.57 -15.30 5.78
N GLU A 136 -7.24 -14.99 7.04
CA GLU A 136 -7.49 -15.91 8.16
C GLU A 136 -8.98 -16.25 8.30
N GLY A 137 -9.85 -15.22 8.27
CA GLY A 137 -11.29 -15.41 8.38
C GLY A 137 -11.90 -16.13 7.18
N ALA A 138 -11.40 -15.87 5.97
CA ALA A 138 -11.84 -16.52 4.74
C ALA A 138 -11.43 -18.00 4.70
N ALA A 139 -10.20 -18.34 5.09
CA ALA A 139 -9.70 -19.71 5.14
C ALA A 139 -10.50 -20.58 6.12
N ASP A 140 -10.90 -20.02 7.26
CA ASP A 140 -11.77 -20.69 8.23
C ASP A 140 -13.18 -20.97 7.67
N ALA A 141 -13.70 -20.09 6.82
CA ALA A 141 -15.02 -20.22 6.22
C ALA A 141 -15.04 -21.12 4.98
N ASP A 142 -14.04 -20.97 4.12
CA ASP A 142 -13.85 -21.71 2.87
C ASP A 142 -12.34 -21.84 2.57
N PRO A 143 -11.74 -23.03 2.76
CA PRO A 143 -10.32 -23.24 2.52
C PRO A 143 -9.90 -22.90 1.09
N GLY A 144 -10.75 -23.16 0.10
CA GLY A 144 -10.45 -22.87 -1.31
C GLY A 144 -10.53 -21.39 -1.66
N LEU A 145 -11.19 -20.58 -0.81
CA LEU A 145 -11.13 -19.13 -0.89
C LEU A 145 -9.89 -18.59 -0.18
N GLY A 146 -9.52 -19.20 0.95
CA GLY A 146 -8.25 -18.95 1.63
C GLY A 146 -7.06 -19.07 0.67
N ASP A 147 -6.91 -20.22 0.01
CA ASP A 147 -5.82 -20.45 -0.94
C ASP A 147 -5.73 -19.38 -2.04
N ARG A 148 -6.87 -18.87 -2.53
CA ARG A 148 -6.89 -17.83 -3.57
C ARG A 148 -6.52 -16.45 -3.06
N LEU A 149 -6.90 -16.14 -1.81
CA LEU A 149 -6.47 -14.91 -1.16
C LEU A 149 -4.98 -14.96 -0.85
N ASP A 150 -4.43 -16.14 -0.55
CA ASP A 150 -2.98 -16.35 -0.41
C ASP A 150 -2.27 -16.06 -1.73
N ASP A 151 -2.80 -16.60 -2.84
CA ASP A 151 -2.26 -16.36 -4.17
C ASP A 151 -2.34 -14.87 -4.53
N LEU A 152 -3.47 -14.20 -4.28
CA LEU A 152 -3.63 -12.76 -4.55
C LEU A 152 -2.69 -11.91 -3.68
N HIS A 153 -2.54 -12.25 -2.40
CA HIS A 153 -1.60 -11.58 -1.50
C HIS A 153 -0.17 -11.73 -2.01
N GLY A 154 0.25 -12.94 -2.42
CA GLY A 154 1.58 -13.14 -3.00
C GLY A 154 1.78 -12.31 -4.26
N GLN A 155 0.74 -12.18 -5.08
CA GLN A 155 0.80 -11.38 -6.28
C GLN A 155 0.96 -9.87 -6.00
N VAL A 156 0.27 -9.34 -4.99
CA VAL A 156 0.39 -7.94 -4.56
C VAL A 156 1.77 -7.66 -3.96
N ASP A 157 2.30 -8.58 -3.15
CA ASP A 157 3.65 -8.47 -2.55
C ASP A 157 4.75 -8.46 -3.63
N GLU A 158 4.62 -9.30 -4.66
CA GLU A 158 5.56 -9.31 -5.78
C GLU A 158 5.51 -7.99 -6.57
N LEU A 159 4.31 -7.48 -6.89
CA LEU A 159 4.16 -6.17 -7.53
C LEU A 159 4.73 -5.04 -6.67
N SER A 160 4.52 -5.09 -5.35
CA SER A 160 5.09 -4.14 -4.39
C SER A 160 6.61 -4.14 -4.42
N THR A 161 7.22 -5.32 -4.53
CA THR A 161 8.67 -5.47 -4.66
C THR A 161 9.17 -4.90 -5.99
N GLU A 162 8.51 -5.20 -7.10
CA GLU A 162 8.86 -4.67 -8.43
C GLU A 162 8.77 -3.14 -8.47
N VAL A 163 7.74 -2.56 -7.85
CA VAL A 163 7.59 -1.11 -7.74
C VAL A 163 8.70 -0.49 -6.90
N GLN A 164 9.11 -1.12 -5.79
CA GLN A 164 10.24 -0.66 -4.98
C GLN A 164 11.57 -0.73 -5.75
N ASP A 165 11.79 -1.81 -6.49
CA ASP A 165 12.97 -1.99 -7.32
C ASP A 165 13.02 -0.96 -8.45
N ALA A 166 11.88 -0.63 -9.08
CA ALA A 166 11.79 0.42 -10.11
C ALA A 166 12.06 1.84 -9.57
N ARG A 167 12.00 2.03 -8.26
CA ARG A 167 12.28 3.31 -7.58
C ARG A 167 13.71 3.43 -7.06
N SER A 168 14.42 2.29 -7.01
CA SER A 168 15.79 2.18 -6.50
C SER A 168 16.78 2.63 -7.57
#